data_AF-A0A426GC14-F1
#
_entry.id   AF-A0A426GC14-F1
#
_cell.length_a   1.000
_cell.length_b   1.000
_cell.length_c   1.000
_cell.angle_alpha   90.00
_cell.angle_beta   90.00
_cell.angle_gamma   90.00
#
_symmetry.space_group_name_H-M   'P 1'
#
loop_
_entity.id
_entity.type
_entity.pdbx_description
1 polymer ?
#
loop_
_entity_poly.entity_id
_entity_poly.type
_entity_poly.pdbx_seq_one_letter_code
_entity_poly.pdbx_strand_id
1 'polypeptide(L)'
;GFFLITVIVYAAVWFVMNHTTLGHGVYAIGNSEESARRAGLSPLHIKLFIYPLMGVLAALMAIISFSNLKFVDPTSIMGTELTVIAAVVIGGTRITGGYGTLL
;
A
#
# COMPACT_ATOMS: atom_id res chain seq x y z
N GLY A 1 -11.04 -21.47 1.36
CA GLY A 1 -10.62 -21.03 0.02
C GLY A 1 -9.98 -19.65 0.08
N PHE A 2 -10.76 -18.60 0.32
CA PHE A 2 -10.32 -17.19 0.19
C PHE A 2 -9.25 -16.72 1.20
N PHE A 3 -9.28 -17.22 2.45
CA PHE A 3 -8.23 -16.92 3.43
C PHE A 3 -6.84 -17.23 2.90
N LEU A 4 -6.71 -18.31 2.11
CA LEU A 4 -5.45 -18.74 1.50
C LEU A 4 -4.96 -17.74 0.44
N ILE A 5 -5.86 -17.16 -0.35
CA ILE A 5 -5.54 -16.12 -1.34
C ILE A 5 -5.05 -14.85 -0.64
N THR A 6 -5.75 -14.41 0.41
CA THR A 6 -5.34 -13.23 1.19
C THR A 6 -3.96 -13.43 1.83
N VAL A 7 -3.69 -14.62 2.38
CA VAL A 7 -2.38 -14.96 2.96
C VAL A 7 -1.29 -14.99 1.89
N ILE A 8 -1.55 -15.56 0.70
CA ILE A 8 -0.59 -15.55 -0.41
C ILE A 8 -0.29 -14.13 -0.87
N VAL A 9 -1.32 -13.29 -1.06
CA VAL A 9 -1.13 -11.89 -1.47
C VAL A 9 -0.35 -11.11 -0.42
N TYR A 10 -0.67 -11.30 0.86
CA TYR A 10 0.07 -10.69 1.96
C TYR A 10 1.54 -11.12 1.96
N ALA A 11 1.82 -12.42 1.81
CA ALA A 11 3.18 -12.94 1.74
C ALA A 11 3.95 -12.41 0.51
N ALA A 12 3.29 -12.29 -0.63
CA ALA A 12 3.88 -11.74 -1.85
C ALA A 12 4.25 -10.26 -1.67
N VAL A 13 3.33 -9.44 -1.13
CA VAL A 13 3.58 -8.02 -0.86
C VAL A 13 4.66 -7.84 0.20
N TRP A 14 4.64 -8.65 1.26
CA TRP A 14 5.69 -8.65 2.29
C TRP A 14 7.06 -9.00 1.71
N PHE A 15 7.13 -10.02 0.86
CA PHE A 15 8.38 -10.40 0.20
C PHE A 15 8.89 -9.29 -0.72
N VAL A 16 8.02 -8.69 -1.53
CA VAL A 16 8.39 -7.56 -2.37
C VAL A 16 8.89 -6.39 -1.51
N MET A 17 8.20 -6.04 -0.43
CA MET A 17 8.60 -4.93 0.43
C MET A 17 9.90 -5.19 1.20
N ASN A 18 10.14 -6.43 1.63
CA ASN A 18 11.27 -6.78 2.50
C ASN A 18 12.54 -7.20 1.73
N HIS A 19 12.40 -7.74 0.51
CA HIS A 19 13.55 -8.22 -0.28
C HIS A 19 13.90 -7.35 -1.49
N THR A 20 13.07 -6.37 -1.87
CA THR A 20 13.39 -5.50 -3.01
C THR A 20 13.91 -4.14 -2.55
N THR A 21 14.86 -3.59 -3.31
CA THR A 21 15.34 -2.21 -3.17
C THR A 21 14.22 -1.18 -3.32
N LEU A 22 13.12 -1.54 -3.99
CA LEU A 22 11.93 -0.71 -4.11
C LEU A 22 11.25 -0.50 -2.75
N GLY A 23 11.18 -1.52 -1.89
CA GLY A 23 10.60 -1.40 -0.55
C GLY A 23 11.36 -0.43 0.35
N HIS A 24 12.69 -0.53 0.38
CA HIS A 24 13.53 0.46 1.06
C HIS A 24 13.39 1.86 0.45
N GLY A 25 13.25 1.94 -0.89
CA GLY A 25 12.95 3.18 -1.59
C GLY A 25 11.63 3.81 -1.15
N VAL A 26 10.59 3.00 -0.93
CA VAL A 26 9.27 3.46 -0.44
C VAL A 26 9.39 4.08 0.96
N TYR A 27 10.13 3.43 1.87
CA TYR A 27 10.38 3.97 3.20
C TYR A 27 11.19 5.28 3.15
N ALA A 28 12.19 5.38 2.28
CA ALA A 28 13.01 6.58 2.13
C ALA A 28 12.20 7.77 1.59
N ILE A 29 11.36 7.58 0.57
CA ILE A 29 10.49 8.65 0.04
C ILE A 29 9.40 9.04 1.02
N GLY A 30 8.93 8.11 1.86
CA GLY A 30 7.93 8.37 2.89
C GLY A 30 8.45 9.27 4.01
N ASN A 31 9.78 9.29 4.22
CA ASN A 31 10.40 10.19 5.18
C ASN A 31 10.60 11.60 4.61
N SER A 32 11.22 11.73 3.44
CA SER A 32 11.31 13.01 2.74
C SER A 32 11.67 12.80 1.27
N GLU A 33 10.82 13.28 0.38
CA GLU A 33 11.03 13.17 -1.06
C GLU A 33 12.28 13.95 -1.52
N GLU A 34 12.60 15.05 -0.85
CA GLU A 34 13.79 15.86 -1.13
C GLU A 34 15.08 15.14 -0.70
N SER A 35 15.13 14.54 0.48
CA SER A 35 16.31 13.80 0.93
C SER A 35 16.51 12.51 0.15
N ALA A 36 15.44 11.81 -0.23
CA ALA A 36 15.52 10.66 -1.13
C ALA A 36 16.16 11.04 -2.49
N ARG A 37 15.80 12.20 -3.03
CA ARG A 37 16.39 12.74 -4.28
C ARG A 37 17.88 13.04 -4.13
N ARG A 38 18.27 13.64 -3.00
CA ARG A 38 19.69 13.91 -2.68
C ARG A 38 20.49 12.64 -2.45
N ALA A 39 19.86 11.56 -1.96
CA ALA A 39 20.44 10.23 -1.80
C ALA A 39 20.54 9.42 -3.11
N GLY A 40 20.21 10.02 -4.27
CA GLY A 40 20.27 9.36 -5.56
C GLY A 40 19.08 8.45 -5.89
N LEU A 41 18.06 8.39 -5.02
CA LEU A 41 16.80 7.72 -5.36
C LEU A 41 15.93 8.67 -6.18
N SER A 42 15.29 8.15 -7.22
CA SER A 42 14.33 8.91 -8.02
C SER A 42 12.91 8.64 -7.53
N PRO A 43 12.25 9.58 -6.82
CA PRO A 43 10.92 9.36 -6.26
C PRO A 43 9.88 9.06 -7.35
N LEU A 44 10.09 9.59 -8.55
CA LEU A 44 9.23 9.39 -9.71
C LEU A 44 9.16 7.91 -10.11
N HIS A 45 10.28 7.21 -10.24
CA HIS A 45 10.29 5.79 -10.60
C HIS A 45 9.65 4.92 -9.51
N ILE A 46 9.91 5.25 -8.25
CA ILE A 46 9.35 4.53 -7.10
C ILE A 46 7.82 4.70 -7.07
N LYS A 47 7.31 5.93 -7.21
CA LYS A 47 5.88 6.21 -7.30
C LYS A 47 5.24 5.53 -8.51
N LEU A 48 5.90 5.56 -9.67
CA LEU A 48 5.42 4.96 -10.91
C LEU A 48 5.31 3.43 -10.82
N PHE A 49 6.05 2.80 -9.92
CA PHE A 49 5.89 1.38 -9.60
C PHE A 49 4.79 1.11 -8.56
N ILE A 50 4.71 1.94 -7.51
CA ILE A 50 3.75 1.74 -6.40
C ILE A 50 2.30 1.97 -6.86
N TYR A 51 2.02 3.01 -7.65
CA TYR A 51 0.64 3.32 -8.04
C TYR A 51 -0.03 2.21 -8.86
N PRO A 52 0.61 1.63 -9.90
CA PRO A 52 0.07 0.47 -10.60
C PRO A 52 -0.07 -0.76 -9.71
N LEU A 53 0.90 -1.01 -8.81
CA LEU A 53 0.83 -2.13 -7.87
C LEU A 53 -0.39 -2.03 -6.96
N MET A 54 -0.69 -0.83 -6.44
CA MET A 54 -1.90 -0.57 -5.65
C MET A 54 -3.17 -0.82 -6.47
N GLY A 55 -3.18 -0.43 -7.76
CA GLY A 55 -4.29 -0.71 -8.66
C GLY A 55 -4.52 -2.21 -8.88
N VAL A 56 -3.45 -3.00 -9.06
CA VAL A 56 -3.55 -4.46 -9.20
C VAL A 56 -4.09 -5.11 -7.92
N LEU A 57 -3.62 -4.67 -6.75
CA LEU A 57 -4.10 -5.19 -5.46
C LEU A 57 -5.58 -4.84 -5.22
N ALA A 58 -5.99 -3.61 -5.53
CA ALA A 58 -7.38 -3.18 -5.45
C ALA A 58 -8.29 -3.98 -6.41
N ALA A 59 -7.85 -4.21 -7.65
CA ALA A 59 -8.56 -5.02 -8.62
C ALA A 59 -8.71 -6.48 -8.14
N LEU A 60 -7.65 -7.08 -7.59
CA LEU A 60 -7.70 -8.42 -7.01
C LEU A 60 -8.71 -8.50 -5.85
N MET A 61 -8.68 -7.52 -4.94
CA MET A 61 -9.64 -7.44 -3.83
C MET A 61 -11.08 -7.31 -4.33
N ALA A 62 -11.32 -6.47 -5.35
CA ALA A 62 -12.63 -6.30 -5.97
C ALA A 62 -13.14 -7.60 -6.63
N ILE A 63 -12.28 -8.33 -7.36
CA ILE A 63 -12.64 -9.62 -7.98
C ILE A 63 -12.99 -10.66 -6.92
N ILE A 64 -12.19 -10.73 -5.84
CA ILE A 64 -12.44 -11.61 -4.70
C ILE A 64 -13.78 -11.29 -4.05
N SER A 65 -14.06 -10.01 -3.82
CA SER A 65 -15.30 -9.53 -3.21
C SER A 65 -16.51 -9.79 -4.13
N PHE A 66 -16.38 -9.54 -5.43
CA PHE A 66 -17.44 -9.82 -6.41
C PHE A 66 -17.76 -11.32 -6.49
N SER A 67 -16.76 -12.19 -6.41
CA SER A 67 -16.97 -13.64 -6.36
C SER A 67 -17.67 -14.11 -5.07
N ASN A 68 -17.73 -13.26 -4.04
CA ASN A 68 -18.31 -13.57 -2.73
C ASN A 68 -19.80 -13.18 -2.66
N LEU A 69 -20.23 -12.17 -3.42
CA LEU A 69 -21.58 -11.64 -3.35
C LEU A 69 -22.44 -12.17 -4.51
N LYS A 70 -23.49 -12.95 -4.20
CA LYS A 70 -24.61 -13.21 -5.14
C LYS A 70 -25.41 -11.94 -5.45
N PHE A 71 -25.27 -10.92 -4.61
CA PHE A 71 -25.89 -9.60 -4.71
C PHE A 71 -24.94 -8.57 -4.10
N VAL A 72 -24.39 -7.65 -4.91
CA VAL A 72 -23.50 -6.60 -4.43
C VAL A 72 -24.35 -5.43 -3.95
N ASP A 73 -24.43 -5.25 -2.63
CA ASP A 73 -25.03 -4.04 -2.07
C ASP A 73 -23.92 -2.98 -1.85
N PRO A 74 -23.85 -1.94 -2.70
CA PRO A 74 -22.80 -0.92 -2.60
C PRO A 74 -22.87 -0.13 -1.30
N THR A 75 -23.99 -0.16 -0.59
CA THR A 75 -24.14 0.51 0.71
C THR A 75 -23.41 -0.23 1.84
N SER A 76 -23.16 -1.53 1.69
CA SER A 76 -22.47 -2.33 2.71
C SER A 76 -20.99 -1.97 2.91
N ILE A 77 -20.36 -1.37 1.89
CA ILE A 77 -18.95 -0.92 1.92
C ILE A 77 -18.85 0.56 2.36
N MET A 78 -19.96 1.31 2.27
CA MET A 78 -20.00 2.72 2.63
C MET A 78 -19.70 2.90 4.12
N GLY A 79 -18.70 3.72 4.46
CA GLY A 79 -18.26 3.93 5.84
C GLY A 79 -17.11 3.02 6.31
N THR A 80 -16.77 1.97 5.56
CA THR A 80 -15.57 1.15 5.87
C THR A 80 -14.26 1.86 5.52
N GLU A 81 -14.31 2.92 4.71
CA GLU A 81 -13.15 3.71 4.29
C GLU A 81 -12.37 4.26 5.49
N LEU A 82 -13.07 4.85 6.46
CA LEU A 82 -12.49 5.37 7.71
C LEU A 82 -11.87 4.25 8.56
N THR A 83 -12.50 3.08 8.61
CA THR A 83 -11.95 1.91 9.30
C THR A 83 -10.70 1.39 8.61
N VAL A 84 -10.66 1.38 7.28
CA VAL A 84 -9.47 1.00 6.50
C VAL A 84 -8.33 1.98 6.76
N ILE A 85 -8.60 3.29 6.74
CA ILE A 85 -7.59 4.32 7.07
C ILE A 85 -7.09 4.10 8.51
N ALA A 86 -7.98 3.89 9.48
CA ALA A 86 -7.60 3.65 10.87
C ALA A 86 -6.72 2.39 11.04
N ALA A 87 -7.06 1.29 10.35
CA ALA A 87 -6.27 0.07 10.39
C ALA A 87 -4.85 0.26 9.84
N VAL A 88 -4.70 1.01 8.73
CA VAL A 88 -3.39 1.30 8.12
C VAL A 88 -2.54 2.24 9.00
N VAL A 89 -3.18 3.16 9.72
CA VAL A 89 -2.51 4.07 10.67
C VAL A 89 -2.04 3.32 11.91
N ILE A 90 -2.87 2.45 12.48
CA ILE A 90 -2.49 1.55 13.58
C ILE A 90 -1.36 0.60 13.14
N GLY A 91 -1.38 0.19 11.88
CA GLY A 91 -0.30 -0.59 11.24
C GLY A 91 1.04 0.15 11.10
N GLY A 92 1.12 1.43 11.48
CA GLY A 92 2.37 2.20 11.52
C GLY A 92 2.56 3.19 10.37
N THR A 93 1.55 3.42 9.53
CA THR A 93 1.63 4.42 8.46
C THR A 93 1.42 5.84 9.01
N ARG A 94 2.34 6.76 8.70
CA ARG A 94 2.24 8.17 9.10
C ARG A 94 1.41 8.99 8.09
N ILE A 95 0.28 9.54 8.53
CA ILE A 95 -0.60 10.40 7.69
C ILE A 95 0.07 11.76 7.39
N THR A 96 0.87 12.25 8.33
CA THR A 96 1.56 13.55 8.24
C THR A 96 2.86 13.49 7.42
N GLY A 97 3.24 12.31 6.90
CA GLY A 97 4.56 12.10 6.29
C GLY A 97 5.69 12.04 7.32
N GLY A 98 6.92 11.81 6.85
CA GLY A 98 8.11 11.96 7.69
C GLY A 98 8.64 13.38 7.71
N TYR A 99 9.27 13.74 8.83
CA TYR A 99 9.95 15.00 9.02
C TYR A 99 11.44 14.77 8.76
N GLY A 100 11.97 15.37 7.69
CA GLY A 100 13.40 15.46 7.44
C GLY A 100 13.96 16.74 8.03
N THR A 101 14.65 16.66 9.17
CA THR A 101 15.46 17.77 9.71
C THR A 101 16.87 17.67 9.13
N LEU A 102 17.32 18.75 8.49
CA LEU A 102 18.73 19.00 8.20
C LEU A 102 19.30 19.81 9.38
N LEU A 103 20.12 19.16 10.20
CA LEU A 103 21.11 19.78 11.07
C LEU A 103 22.47 19.18 10.68
#